data_AF-A0A9D0UPQ0-F1
#
_entry.id   AF-A0A9D0UPQ0-F1
#
_cell.length_a   1.000
_cell.length_b   1.000
_cell.length_c   1.000
_cell.angle_alpha   90.00
_cell.angle_beta   90.00
_cell.angle_gamma   90.00
#
_symmetry.space_group_name_H-M   'P 1'
#
loop_
_entity.id
_entity.type
_entity.pdbx_description
1 polymer ?
#
loop_
_entity_poly.entity_id
_entity_poly.type
_entity_poly.pdbx_seq_one_letter_code
_entity_poly.pdbx_strand_id
1 'polypeptide(L)'
;MPMCDFDRLAFEIRPCDVLLVEGRSRVSDIIKNITQTAWTHSAIYIGRLSDIENPAVRALVAKHHDGDEQEQLLIEALLGQGTIVTPLRAYRHEHLRICRPRALSMQDAQRIVEYCAGHLGVDYDVRQLIDLARLLYPYAILPRRWRSTLFEHNAGIPTRTVCSSMIAAAFSHVHYPILPVVQRGDDGRLHLYKRNARLHTPRDFDYSPYFDIIKYPFLGFDDMAVYRQLPWNKEGVICNDENDCFVPDTAVPAPVTSRGQAAIVAAKVAASENLMQPATGGGLER
;
A
#
# COMPACT_ATOMS: atom_id res chain seq x y z
N MET A 1 -11.50 1.61 -16.05
CA MET A 1 -11.31 3.06 -15.79
C MET A 1 -10.59 3.26 -14.45
N PRO A 2 -9.63 4.19 -14.27
CA PRO A 2 -9.02 4.41 -12.96
C PRO A 2 -10.07 4.89 -11.96
N MET A 3 -10.08 4.31 -10.76
CA MET A 3 -11.08 4.61 -9.71
C MET A 3 -10.81 5.93 -8.97
N CYS A 4 -9.85 6.73 -9.43
CA CYS A 4 -9.41 7.98 -8.82
C CYS A 4 -9.73 9.17 -9.73
N ASP A 5 -10.28 10.24 -9.16
CA ASP A 5 -10.35 11.56 -9.77
C ASP A 5 -8.98 12.24 -9.66
N PHE A 6 -8.24 12.24 -10.76
CA PHE A 6 -6.89 12.81 -10.82
C PHE A 6 -6.89 14.33 -10.68
N ASP A 7 -7.85 15.03 -11.29
CA ASP A 7 -7.84 16.50 -11.33
C ASP A 7 -8.10 17.06 -9.93
N ARG A 8 -9.01 16.44 -9.19
CA ARG A 8 -9.23 16.78 -7.78
C ARG A 8 -8.05 16.42 -6.89
N LEU A 9 -7.42 15.26 -7.12
CA LEU A 9 -6.20 14.89 -6.40
C LEU A 9 -5.07 15.90 -6.62
N ALA A 10 -4.84 16.28 -7.88
CA ALA A 10 -3.82 17.25 -8.26
C ALA A 10 -4.10 18.64 -7.67
N PHE A 11 -5.36 19.03 -7.50
CA PHE A 11 -5.73 20.27 -6.83
C PHE A 11 -5.41 20.26 -5.32
N GLU A 12 -5.59 19.11 -4.65
CA GLU A 12 -5.52 19.01 -3.19
C GLU A 12 -4.18 18.54 -2.62
N ILE A 13 -3.30 17.98 -3.46
CA ILE A 13 -1.98 17.51 -3.06
C ILE A 13 -1.10 18.67 -2.59
N ARG A 14 -0.30 18.43 -1.55
CA ARG A 14 0.54 19.45 -0.88
C ARG A 14 2.00 19.03 -0.86
N PRO A 15 2.96 19.97 -0.87
CA PRO A 15 4.38 19.66 -0.75
C PRO A 15 4.65 18.71 0.43
N CYS A 16 5.53 17.74 0.21
CA CYS A 16 5.87 16.65 1.13
C CYS A 16 4.79 15.57 1.32
N ASP A 17 3.67 15.62 0.60
CA ASP A 17 2.79 14.46 0.48
C ASP A 17 3.53 13.32 -0.24
N VAL A 18 3.38 12.10 0.27
CA VAL A 18 3.85 10.88 -0.39
C VAL A 18 2.72 10.35 -1.27
N LEU A 19 2.98 10.24 -2.57
CA LEU A 19 2.06 9.67 -3.53
C LEU A 19 2.34 8.18 -3.67
N LEU A 20 1.37 7.34 -3.34
CA LEU A 20 1.42 5.91 -3.63
C LEU A 20 0.78 5.63 -4.99
N VAL A 21 1.47 4.81 -5.78
CA VAL A 21 1.07 4.46 -7.14
C VAL A 21 0.87 2.96 -7.25
N GLU A 22 -0.30 2.55 -7.71
CA GLU A 22 -0.55 1.20 -8.19
C GLU A 22 -0.16 1.14 -9.67
N GLY A 23 1.06 0.69 -9.96
CA GLY A 23 1.53 0.52 -11.33
C GLY A 23 0.91 -0.71 -12.00
N ARG A 24 0.92 -0.70 -13.34
CA ARG A 24 0.41 -1.78 -14.20
C ARG A 24 1.48 -2.45 -15.07
N SER A 25 2.75 -2.17 -14.80
CA SER A 25 3.85 -2.80 -15.53
C SER A 25 4.09 -4.25 -15.07
N ARG A 26 4.79 -5.07 -15.87
CA ARG A 26 5.18 -6.42 -15.44
C ARG A 26 6.01 -6.42 -14.14
N VAL A 27 6.81 -5.36 -13.94
CA VAL A 27 7.55 -5.12 -12.70
C VAL A 27 6.58 -4.88 -11.54
N SER A 28 5.55 -4.06 -11.78
CA SER A 28 4.50 -3.78 -10.81
C SER A 28 3.81 -5.07 -10.37
N ASP A 29 3.44 -5.97 -11.29
CA ASP A 29 2.78 -7.24 -10.94
C ASP A 29 3.65 -8.13 -10.05
N ILE A 30 4.95 -8.21 -10.31
CA ILE A 30 5.89 -8.93 -9.44
C ILE A 30 5.94 -8.30 -8.06
N ILE A 31 6.05 -6.97 -8.00
CA ILE A 31 6.06 -6.26 -6.72
C ILE A 31 4.78 -6.58 -5.94
N LYS A 32 3.59 -6.47 -6.57
CA LYS A 32 2.30 -6.80 -5.93
C LYS A 32 2.27 -8.22 -5.38
N ASN A 33 2.75 -9.19 -6.16
CA ASN A 33 2.80 -10.60 -5.76
C ASN A 33 3.75 -10.84 -4.58
N ILE A 34 4.87 -10.13 -4.48
CA ILE A 34 5.83 -10.33 -3.38
C ILE A 34 5.38 -9.57 -2.13
N THR A 35 4.96 -8.32 -2.28
CA THR A 35 4.63 -7.44 -1.16
C THR A 35 3.19 -7.62 -0.67
N GLN A 36 2.38 -8.39 -1.40
CA GLN A 36 0.97 -8.66 -1.09
C GLN A 36 0.21 -7.36 -0.82
N THR A 37 0.46 -6.36 -1.66
CA THR A 37 -0.20 -5.05 -1.65
C THR A 37 -0.35 -4.54 -3.07
N ALA A 38 -1.34 -3.67 -3.32
CA ALA A 38 -1.50 -3.00 -4.59
C ALA A 38 -0.42 -1.93 -4.84
N TRP A 39 0.21 -1.39 -3.78
CA TRP A 39 1.17 -0.29 -3.90
C TRP A 39 2.52 -0.79 -4.40
N THR A 40 2.88 -0.37 -5.62
CA THR A 40 4.12 -0.82 -6.26
C THR A 40 5.21 0.22 -6.25
N HIS A 41 4.84 1.49 -6.08
CA HIS A 41 5.76 2.60 -6.16
C HIS A 41 5.31 3.75 -5.25
N SER A 42 6.26 4.61 -4.89
CA SER A 42 6.02 5.79 -4.05
C SER A 42 6.86 6.97 -4.55
N ALA A 43 6.25 8.13 -4.69
CA ALA A 43 6.91 9.37 -5.05
C ALA A 43 6.64 10.44 -4.00
N ILE A 44 7.48 11.46 -3.88
CA ILE A 44 7.22 12.60 -3.01
C ILE A 44 6.85 13.82 -3.85
N TYR A 45 5.75 14.48 -3.50
CA TYR A 45 5.32 15.69 -4.18
C TYR A 45 6.07 16.92 -3.65
N ILE A 46 6.59 17.73 -4.56
CA ILE A 46 7.44 18.89 -4.22
C ILE A 46 6.83 20.23 -4.63
N GLY A 47 5.62 20.24 -5.20
CA GLY A 47 5.03 21.47 -5.74
C GLY A 47 5.47 21.78 -7.16
N ARG A 48 5.24 23.02 -7.58
CA ARG A 48 5.84 23.62 -8.78
C ARG A 48 7.23 24.15 -8.46
N LEU A 49 8.02 24.51 -9.48
CA LEU A 49 9.33 25.14 -9.26
C LEU A 49 9.22 26.42 -8.41
N SER A 50 8.15 27.20 -8.58
CA SER A 50 7.87 28.41 -7.79
C SER A 50 7.64 28.13 -6.31
N ASP A 51 7.15 26.94 -5.97
CA ASP A 51 6.77 26.55 -4.60
C ASP A 51 7.99 26.11 -3.77
N ILE A 52 9.12 25.83 -4.43
CA ILE A 52 10.38 25.44 -3.78
C ILE A 52 11.06 26.69 -3.23
N GLU A 53 11.04 26.88 -1.91
CA GLU A 53 11.57 28.08 -1.25
C GLU A 53 13.09 28.24 -1.42
N ASN A 54 13.84 27.15 -1.26
CA ASN A 54 15.29 27.17 -1.32
C ASN A 54 15.78 27.35 -2.79
N PRO A 55 16.48 28.46 -3.13
CA PRO A 55 16.91 28.73 -4.50
C PRO A 55 17.89 27.69 -5.05
N ALA A 56 18.75 27.12 -4.20
CA ALA A 56 19.70 26.09 -4.61
C ALA A 56 18.99 24.78 -4.98
N VAL A 57 17.97 24.41 -4.20
CA VAL A 57 17.15 23.24 -4.51
C VAL A 57 16.29 23.48 -5.75
N ARG A 58 15.70 24.67 -5.89
CA ARG A 58 14.97 25.05 -7.10
C ARG A 58 15.83 24.93 -8.35
N ALA A 59 17.06 25.45 -8.32
CA ALA A 59 18.00 25.34 -9.43
C ALA A 59 18.39 23.88 -9.72
N LEU A 60 18.55 23.05 -8.68
CA LEU A 60 18.83 21.63 -8.84
C LEU A 60 17.66 20.90 -9.50
N VAL A 61 16.43 21.11 -9.03
CA VAL A 61 15.23 20.51 -9.65
C VAL A 61 15.08 20.98 -11.10
N ALA A 62 15.25 22.28 -11.37
CA ALA A 62 15.17 22.84 -12.72
C ALA A 62 16.23 22.25 -13.67
N LYS A 63 17.43 21.91 -13.18
CA LYS A 63 18.46 21.23 -13.99
C LYS A 63 18.04 19.80 -14.39
N HIS A 64 17.18 19.17 -13.61
CA HIS A 64 16.72 17.80 -13.82
C HIS A 64 15.29 17.72 -14.38
N HIS A 65 14.71 18.86 -14.79
CA HIS A 65 13.36 18.94 -15.35
C HIS A 65 13.34 19.88 -16.56
N ASP A 66 13.06 19.33 -17.74
CA ASP A 66 13.02 20.06 -19.01
C ASP A 66 11.60 20.54 -19.40
N GLY A 67 10.64 20.51 -18.46
CA GLY A 67 9.23 20.83 -18.70
C GLY A 67 8.85 22.28 -18.38
N ASP A 68 7.54 22.55 -18.35
CA ASP A 68 7.01 23.88 -17.97
C ASP A 68 7.19 24.12 -16.46
N GLU A 69 7.64 25.32 -16.08
CA GLU A 69 7.85 25.71 -14.67
C GLU A 69 6.58 25.65 -13.81
N GLN A 70 5.40 25.72 -14.45
CA GLN A 70 4.08 25.61 -13.80
C GLN A 70 3.64 24.16 -13.57
N GLU A 71 4.42 23.18 -14.03
CA GLU A 71 4.13 21.78 -13.78
C GLU A 71 4.25 21.44 -12.31
N GLN A 72 3.30 20.65 -11.85
CA GLN A 72 3.34 20.00 -10.56
C GLN A 72 4.33 18.84 -10.60
N LEU A 73 5.32 18.83 -9.72
CA LEU A 73 6.47 17.92 -9.79
C LEU A 73 6.50 16.92 -8.63
N LEU A 74 7.06 15.76 -8.94
CA LEU A 74 7.38 14.68 -8.02
C LEU A 74 8.88 14.41 -8.06
N ILE A 75 9.45 13.98 -6.93
CA ILE A 75 10.76 13.32 -6.90
C ILE A 75 10.53 11.84 -6.60
N GLU A 76 11.19 10.99 -7.38
CA GLU A 76 11.08 9.55 -7.23
C GLU A 76 12.35 8.85 -7.66
N ALA A 77 12.57 7.66 -7.12
CA ALA A 77 13.66 6.81 -7.54
C ALA A 77 13.13 5.64 -8.36
N LEU A 78 13.53 5.57 -9.63
CA LEU A 78 13.13 4.53 -10.56
C LEU A 78 14.27 3.55 -10.79
N LEU A 79 13.92 2.26 -10.87
CA LEU A 79 14.86 1.20 -11.20
C LEU A 79 15.45 1.44 -12.60
N GLY A 80 16.78 1.53 -12.68
CA GLY A 80 17.53 1.74 -13.92
C GLY A 80 17.64 3.20 -14.38
N GLN A 81 16.95 4.15 -13.73
CA GLN A 81 17.04 5.58 -14.08
C GLN A 81 17.60 6.44 -12.94
N GLY A 82 17.69 5.91 -11.72
CA GLY A 82 18.16 6.68 -10.58
C GLY A 82 17.04 7.51 -9.93
N THR A 83 17.42 8.54 -9.20
CA THR A 83 16.47 9.56 -8.71
C THR A 83 16.23 10.62 -9.78
N ILE A 84 14.96 10.82 -10.13
CA ILE A 84 14.54 11.74 -11.20
C ILE A 84 13.42 12.66 -10.72
N VAL A 85 13.15 13.69 -11.53
CA VAL A 85 11.98 14.56 -11.40
C VAL A 85 10.94 14.12 -12.42
N THR A 86 9.71 13.90 -11.99
CA THR A 86 8.61 13.46 -12.85
C THR A 86 7.42 14.40 -12.68
N PRO A 87 6.78 14.86 -13.77
CA PRO A 87 5.57 15.67 -13.63
C PRO A 87 4.41 14.81 -13.12
N LEU A 88 3.61 15.32 -12.19
CA LEU A 88 2.47 14.63 -11.57
C LEU A 88 1.51 14.03 -12.61
N ARG A 89 1.32 14.72 -13.74
CA ARG A 89 0.47 14.27 -14.87
C ARG A 89 0.89 12.93 -15.48
N ALA A 90 2.15 12.51 -15.31
CA ALA A 90 2.62 11.20 -15.77
C ALA A 90 1.80 10.06 -15.16
N TYR A 91 1.23 10.28 -13.98
CA TYR A 91 0.41 9.31 -13.26
C TYR A 91 -1.11 9.50 -13.43
N ARG A 92 -1.57 10.33 -14.38
CA ARG A 92 -2.99 10.66 -14.57
C ARG A 92 -3.91 9.44 -14.74
N HIS A 93 -3.40 8.35 -15.31
CA HIS A 93 -4.19 7.15 -15.62
C HIS A 93 -3.96 5.99 -14.63
N GLU A 94 -3.19 6.23 -13.58
CA GLU A 94 -2.90 5.26 -12.54
C GLU A 94 -3.84 5.42 -11.34
N HIS A 95 -3.90 4.39 -10.51
CA HIS A 95 -4.62 4.49 -9.24
C HIS A 95 -3.67 5.03 -8.17
N LEU A 96 -4.09 6.16 -7.60
CA LEU A 96 -3.28 6.99 -6.72
C LEU A 96 -3.87 7.11 -5.33
N ARG A 97 -2.99 7.34 -4.36
CA ARG A 97 -3.36 7.65 -2.98
C ARG A 97 -2.35 8.62 -2.40
N ILE A 98 -2.85 9.63 -1.69
CA ILE A 98 -2.01 10.57 -0.96
C ILE A 98 -1.84 10.06 0.46
N CYS A 99 -0.60 9.92 0.88
CA CYS A 99 -0.18 9.74 2.26
C CYS A 99 0.39 11.08 2.76
N ARG A 100 -0.40 11.80 3.56
CA ARG A 100 -0.03 13.12 4.09
C ARG A 100 0.53 13.00 5.50
N PRO A 101 1.77 13.44 5.78
CA PRO A 101 2.33 13.35 7.13
C PRO A 101 1.58 14.29 8.09
N ARG A 102 1.01 13.73 9.17
CA ARG A 102 0.35 14.49 10.23
C ARG A 102 1.34 15.32 11.03
N ALA A 103 0.94 16.55 11.35
CA ALA A 103 1.67 17.47 12.22
C ALA A 103 3.14 17.71 11.82
N LEU A 104 3.49 17.52 10.54
CA LEU A 104 4.82 17.86 10.03
C LEU A 104 4.95 19.39 9.94
N SER A 105 6.06 19.92 10.45
CA SER A 105 6.34 21.36 10.34
C SER A 105 6.67 21.74 8.89
N MET A 106 6.36 22.97 8.48
CA MET A 106 6.73 23.47 7.15
C MET A 106 8.25 23.44 6.93
N GLN A 107 9.04 23.71 7.97
CA GLN A 107 10.51 23.67 7.89
C GLN A 107 11.01 22.24 7.64
N ASP A 108 10.42 21.24 8.30
CA ASP A 108 10.80 19.84 8.09
C ASP A 108 10.33 19.31 6.73
N ALA A 109 9.17 19.78 6.24
CA ALA A 109 8.73 19.51 4.88
C ALA A 109 9.76 20.02 3.86
N GLN A 110 10.26 21.26 4.02
CA GLN A 110 11.34 21.78 3.17
C GLN A 110 12.61 20.93 3.29
N ARG A 111 13.07 20.59 4.51
CA ARG A 111 14.25 19.73 4.70
C ARG A 111 14.11 18.35 4.06
N ILE A 112 12.91 17.77 4.08
CA ILE A 112 12.62 16.50 3.39
C ILE A 112 12.74 16.67 1.87
N VAL A 113 12.15 17.73 1.31
CA VAL A 113 12.25 18.04 -0.13
C VAL A 113 13.71 18.27 -0.52
N GLU A 114 14.46 19.04 0.26
CA GLU A 114 15.89 19.28 0.07
C GLU A 114 16.69 17.98 0.11
N TYR A 115 16.40 17.10 1.07
CA TYR A 115 17.04 15.79 1.16
C TYR A 115 16.78 14.96 -0.10
N CYS A 116 15.53 14.86 -0.56
CA CYS A 116 15.19 14.12 -1.77
C CYS A 116 15.82 14.72 -3.03
N ALA A 117 15.79 16.05 -3.17
CA ALA A 117 16.41 16.76 -4.29
C ALA A 117 17.93 16.55 -4.33
N GLY A 118 18.60 16.52 -3.17
CA GLY A 118 20.02 16.23 -3.08
C GLY A 118 20.44 14.85 -3.59
N HIS A 119 19.49 13.94 -3.81
CA HIS A 119 19.72 12.61 -4.40
C HIS A 119 19.45 12.56 -5.91
N LEU A 120 19.06 13.67 -6.55
CA LEU A 120 18.83 13.73 -7.99
C LEU A 120 20.10 13.37 -8.78
N GLY A 121 19.93 12.55 -9.82
CA GLY A 121 21.03 12.08 -10.66
C GLY A 121 21.93 11.02 -10.01
N VAL A 122 21.61 10.54 -8.80
CA VAL A 122 22.31 9.40 -8.20
C VAL A 122 21.77 8.11 -8.83
N ASP A 123 22.65 7.38 -9.50
CA ASP A 123 22.36 6.05 -10.01
C ASP A 123 22.17 5.05 -8.87
N TYR A 124 21.17 4.18 -9.00
CA TYR A 124 20.92 3.12 -8.04
C TYR A 124 21.48 1.76 -8.51
N ASP A 125 21.87 0.97 -7.52
CA ASP A 125 22.59 -0.31 -7.68
C ASP A 125 21.82 -1.33 -8.55
N VAL A 126 22.40 -1.62 -9.72
CA VAL A 126 21.93 -2.58 -10.75
C VAL A 126 21.67 -4.00 -10.22
N ARG A 127 22.16 -4.34 -9.01
CA ARG A 127 21.89 -5.64 -8.37
C ARG A 127 20.39 -5.90 -8.20
N GLN A 128 19.60 -4.88 -7.87
CA GLN A 128 18.15 -5.01 -7.74
C GLN A 128 17.46 -5.28 -9.08
N LEU A 129 18.01 -4.74 -10.16
CA LEU A 129 17.51 -4.95 -11.53
C LEU A 129 17.72 -6.40 -11.97
N ILE A 130 18.86 -7.01 -11.64
CA ILE A 130 19.16 -8.42 -11.97
C ILE A 130 18.22 -9.38 -11.23
N ASP A 131 18.00 -9.15 -9.94
CA ASP A 131 17.10 -9.98 -9.12
C ASP A 131 15.66 -9.92 -9.64
N LEU A 132 15.21 -8.74 -10.04
CA LEU A 132 13.89 -8.51 -10.62
C LEU A 132 13.76 -9.05 -12.05
N ALA A 133 14.77 -8.84 -12.90
CA ALA A 133 14.81 -9.38 -14.27
C ALA A 133 14.69 -10.90 -14.29
N ARG A 134 15.23 -11.58 -13.27
CA ARG A 134 15.08 -13.02 -13.11
C ARG A 134 13.64 -13.45 -12.79
N LEU A 135 12.91 -12.65 -12.02
CA LEU A 135 11.49 -12.89 -11.68
C LEU A 135 10.55 -12.56 -12.84
N LEU A 136 10.96 -11.66 -13.76
CA LEU A 136 10.24 -11.34 -15.00
C LEU A 136 10.30 -12.45 -16.06
N TYR A 137 11.21 -13.41 -15.92
CA TYR A 137 11.43 -14.48 -16.88
C TYR A 137 10.73 -15.78 -16.45
N PRO A 138 10.09 -16.55 -17.35
CA PRO A 138 9.38 -17.76 -16.98
C PRO A 138 10.33 -18.75 -16.28
N TYR A 139 9.95 -19.19 -15.07
CA TYR A 139 10.70 -20.21 -14.32
C TYR A 139 11.01 -21.49 -15.14
N ALA A 140 10.19 -21.75 -16.17
CA ALA A 140 10.36 -22.84 -17.12
C ALA A 140 11.65 -22.76 -17.95
N ILE A 141 12.13 -21.55 -18.28
CA ILE A 141 13.28 -21.34 -19.18
C ILE A 141 14.58 -21.04 -18.38
N LEU A 142 14.47 -20.81 -17.07
CA LEU A 142 15.61 -20.53 -16.20
C LEU A 142 16.42 -21.80 -15.84
N PRO A 143 17.74 -21.85 -16.13
CA PRO A 143 18.61 -22.96 -15.76
C PRO A 143 18.53 -23.26 -14.25
N ARG A 144 18.52 -24.54 -13.85
CA ARG A 144 18.39 -24.94 -12.43
C ARG A 144 19.45 -24.31 -11.52
N ARG A 145 20.67 -24.10 -12.02
CA ARG A 145 21.77 -23.40 -11.34
C ARG A 145 21.55 -21.90 -11.11
N TRP A 146 20.63 -21.28 -11.88
CA TRP A 146 20.23 -19.88 -11.76
C TRP A 146 18.94 -19.72 -10.96
N ARG A 147 18.24 -20.82 -10.66
CA ARG A 147 17.17 -20.85 -9.67
C ARG A 147 17.82 -20.76 -8.31
N SER A 148 17.63 -19.64 -7.63
CA SER A 148 18.27 -19.39 -6.34
C SER A 148 17.64 -20.25 -5.26
N THR A 149 18.45 -20.50 -4.25
CA THR A 149 18.08 -20.84 -2.87
C THR A 149 17.39 -19.70 -2.10
N LEU A 150 16.87 -18.64 -2.75
CA LEU A 150 16.12 -17.53 -2.12
C LEU A 150 14.84 -17.98 -1.37
N PHE A 151 14.49 -19.26 -1.42
CA PHE A 151 13.40 -19.87 -0.64
C PHE A 151 13.88 -20.91 0.40
N GLU A 152 15.18 -21.15 0.54
CA GLU A 152 15.68 -22.18 1.46
C GLU A 152 16.08 -21.62 2.84
N HIS A 153 16.29 -20.32 3.00
CA HIS A 153 16.59 -19.71 4.29
C HIS A 153 15.97 -18.32 4.43
N ASN A 154 15.03 -18.20 5.36
CA ASN A 154 14.36 -16.99 5.83
C ASN A 154 13.54 -16.22 4.78
N ALA A 155 12.21 -16.30 4.93
CA ALA A 155 11.19 -15.51 4.24
C ALA A 155 11.31 -14.00 4.56
N GLY A 156 12.34 -13.35 4.01
CA GLY A 156 12.60 -11.93 4.24
C GLY A 156 13.85 -11.45 3.52
N ILE A 157 13.86 -11.45 2.18
CA ILE A 157 14.92 -10.83 1.36
C ILE A 157 14.26 -10.17 0.13
N PRO A 158 14.84 -9.13 -0.47
CA PRO A 158 14.49 -7.77 -0.16
C PRO A 158 14.04 -7.10 -1.46
N THR A 159 12.73 -7.00 -1.69
CA THR A 159 12.22 -6.09 -2.72
C THR A 159 12.45 -4.67 -2.20
N ARG A 160 13.70 -4.23 -2.19
CA ARG A 160 14.12 -2.88 -1.83
C ARG A 160 13.49 -1.98 -2.86
N THR A 161 12.31 -1.45 -2.58
CA THR A 161 11.71 -0.47 -3.45
C THR A 161 12.54 0.78 -3.26
N VAL A 162 13.43 1.05 -4.22
CA VAL A 162 14.39 2.15 -4.19
C VAL A 162 13.68 3.45 -3.78
N CYS A 163 12.52 3.67 -4.39
CA CYS A 163 11.64 4.81 -4.18
C CYS A 163 11.28 5.03 -2.69
N SER A 164 10.82 3.99 -1.99
CA SER A 164 10.41 4.10 -0.58
C SER A 164 11.58 4.26 0.36
N SER A 165 12.75 3.70 0.03
CA SER A 165 13.93 3.81 0.88
C SER A 165 14.49 5.24 0.95
N MET A 166 14.51 5.97 -0.18
CA MET A 166 14.93 7.37 -0.23
C MET A 166 13.97 8.24 0.59
N ILE A 167 12.66 8.10 0.36
CA ILE A 167 11.64 8.87 1.07
C ILE A 167 11.71 8.56 2.58
N ALA A 168 11.85 7.29 2.97
CA ALA A 168 11.96 6.90 4.37
C ALA A 168 13.23 7.46 5.04
N ALA A 169 14.35 7.54 4.31
CA ALA A 169 15.56 8.18 4.80
C ALA A 169 15.37 9.69 5.00
N ALA A 170 14.63 10.37 4.12
CA ALA A 170 14.30 11.79 4.23
C ALA A 170 13.45 12.09 5.48
N PHE A 171 12.36 11.34 5.70
CA PHE A 171 11.57 11.47 6.93
C PHE A 171 12.38 11.13 8.18
N SER A 172 13.24 10.11 8.10
CA SER A 172 14.14 9.76 9.21
C SER A 172 15.15 10.86 9.51
N HIS A 173 15.59 11.64 8.51
CA HIS A 173 16.52 12.76 8.68
C HIS A 173 15.95 13.84 9.60
N VAL A 174 14.66 14.14 9.47
CA VAL A 174 13.93 15.09 10.34
C VAL A 174 13.27 14.43 11.55
N HIS A 175 13.64 13.19 11.87
CA HIS A 175 13.08 12.42 13.00
C HIS A 175 11.56 12.20 12.93
N TYR A 176 10.97 12.23 11.74
CA TYR A 176 9.56 11.94 11.56
C TYR A 176 9.29 10.42 11.58
N PRO A 177 8.34 9.94 12.40
CA PRO A 177 8.09 8.51 12.54
C PRO A 177 7.20 7.98 11.40
N ILE A 178 7.75 7.13 10.53
CA ILE A 178 6.91 6.32 9.61
C ILE A 178 6.38 5.09 10.37
N LEU A 179 7.27 4.18 10.75
CA LEU A 179 6.95 3.01 11.58
C LEU A 179 8.09 2.78 12.58
N PRO A 180 8.17 3.58 13.66
CA PRO A 180 9.24 3.45 14.64
C PRO A 180 9.12 2.13 15.39
N VAL A 181 10.25 1.57 15.81
CA VAL A 181 10.27 0.45 16.76
C VAL A 181 10.08 1.04 18.14
N VAL A 182 9.00 0.66 18.80
CA VAL A 182 8.63 1.14 20.13
C VAL A 182 9.02 0.07 21.14
N GLN A 183 9.87 0.43 22.10
CA GLN A 183 10.25 -0.44 23.21
C GLN A 183 9.93 0.23 24.53
N ARG A 184 9.48 -0.56 25.50
CA ARG A 184 9.29 -0.10 26.87
C ARG A 184 10.49 -0.56 27.68
N GLY A 185 11.22 0.39 28.25
CA GLY A 185 12.34 0.09 29.14
C GLY A 185 11.87 -0.47 30.48
N ASP A 186 12.80 -1.07 31.22
CA ASP A 186 12.54 -1.60 32.57
C ASP A 186 12.13 -0.49 33.56
N ASP A 187 12.45 0.76 33.27
CA ASP A 187 12.04 1.97 33.99
C ASP A 187 10.63 2.46 33.62
N GLY A 188 9.93 1.75 32.72
CA GLY A 188 8.60 2.09 32.23
C GLY A 188 8.57 3.17 31.14
N ARG A 189 9.72 3.74 30.76
CA ARG A 189 9.81 4.78 29.73
C ARG A 189 9.70 4.19 28.33
N LEU A 190 9.18 5.00 27.41
CA LEU A 190 9.03 4.63 26.01
C LEU A 190 10.25 5.08 25.22
N HIS A 191 10.90 4.15 24.54
CA HIS A 191 12.00 4.41 23.62
C HIS A 191 11.53 4.16 22.19
N LEU A 192 11.70 5.16 21.32
CA LEU A 192 11.43 5.05 19.90
C LEU A 192 12.75 4.95 19.14
N TYR A 193 12.87 3.92 18.31
CA TYR A 193 14.02 3.70 17.45
C TYR A 193 13.62 3.88 15.99
N LYS A 194 14.48 4.56 15.22
CA LYS A 194 14.32 4.65 13.76
C LYS A 194 14.46 3.26 13.16
N ARG A 195 13.51 2.88 12.31
CA ARG A 195 13.62 1.65 11.51
C ARG A 195 14.63 1.87 10.39
N ASN A 196 15.26 0.79 9.93
CA ASN A 196 16.17 0.87 8.78
C ASN A 196 15.38 1.31 7.53
N ALA A 197 15.72 2.48 6.98
CA ALA A 197 15.10 3.07 5.81
C ALA A 197 15.01 2.11 4.61
N ARG A 198 16.01 1.22 4.46
CA ARG A 198 16.09 0.23 3.36
C ARG A 198 15.06 -0.89 3.44
N LEU A 199 14.36 -1.02 4.57
CA LEU A 199 13.33 -2.02 4.80
C LEU A 199 11.91 -1.45 4.61
N HIS A 200 11.79 -0.16 4.31
CA HIS A 200 10.50 0.45 4.01
C HIS A 200 10.06 0.10 2.59
N THR A 201 8.76 -0.15 2.46
CA THR A 201 8.04 -0.42 1.22
C THR A 201 6.93 0.64 1.06
N PRO A 202 6.34 0.80 -0.14
CA PRO A 202 5.27 1.78 -0.37
C PRO A 202 4.10 1.62 0.62
N ARG A 203 3.76 0.37 0.98
CA ARG A 203 2.70 0.04 1.95
C ARG A 203 2.94 0.64 3.35
N ASP A 204 4.18 0.84 3.77
CA ASP A 204 4.46 1.33 5.11
C ASP A 204 3.95 2.76 5.32
N PHE A 205 3.89 3.58 4.26
CA PHE A 205 3.27 4.91 4.32
C PHE A 205 1.74 4.83 4.43
N ASP A 206 1.12 3.85 3.77
CA ASP A 206 -0.33 3.58 3.87
C ASP A 206 -0.73 3.04 5.25
N TYR A 207 0.13 2.20 5.84
CA TYR A 207 -0.12 1.53 7.12
C TYR A 207 0.22 2.41 8.34
N SER A 208 1.12 3.38 8.18
CA SER A 208 1.58 4.22 9.28
C SER A 208 0.43 5.01 9.92
N PRO A 209 0.32 5.03 11.26
CA PRO A 209 -0.69 5.84 11.96
C PRO A 209 -0.36 7.35 11.94
N TYR A 210 0.82 7.71 11.46
CA TYR A 210 1.28 9.09 11.39
C TYR A 210 0.93 9.77 10.06
N PHE A 211 0.36 9.03 9.09
CA PHE A 211 -0.07 9.58 7.81
C PHE A 211 -1.59 9.60 7.70
N ASP A 212 -2.14 10.70 7.18
CA ASP A 212 -3.51 10.74 6.69
C ASP A 212 -3.58 10.11 5.30
N ILE A 213 -4.53 9.20 5.11
CA ILE A 213 -4.75 8.51 3.84
C ILE A 213 -5.90 9.15 3.09
N ILE A 214 -5.56 9.97 2.09
CA ILE A 214 -6.51 10.78 1.33
C ILE A 214 -6.78 10.09 -0.01
N LYS A 215 -8.07 9.95 -0.33
CA LYS A 215 -8.58 9.32 -1.55
C LYS A 215 -9.52 10.28 -2.25
N TYR A 216 -9.41 10.36 -3.57
CA TYR A 216 -10.32 11.09 -4.43
C TYR A 216 -11.03 10.09 -5.34
N PRO A 217 -12.15 9.49 -4.89
CA PRO A 217 -12.89 8.54 -5.72
C PRO A 217 -13.38 9.21 -7.00
N PHE A 218 -13.44 8.46 -8.11
CA PHE A 218 -13.93 8.97 -9.39
C PHE A 218 -15.37 9.55 -9.29
N LEU A 219 -16.19 8.99 -8.41
CA LEU A 219 -17.49 9.54 -8.04
C LEU A 219 -17.31 10.39 -6.79
N GLY A 220 -17.53 11.70 -6.90
CA GLY A 220 -17.50 12.61 -5.76
C GLY A 220 -18.55 12.24 -4.71
N PHE A 221 -18.15 12.13 -3.45
CA PHE A 221 -19.03 11.89 -2.30
C PHE A 221 -18.99 13.10 -1.36
N ASP A 222 -19.19 14.28 -1.91
CA ASP A 222 -19.02 15.55 -1.17
C ASP A 222 -20.24 15.90 -0.31
N ASP A 223 -21.40 15.34 -0.64
CA ASP A 223 -22.64 15.56 0.09
C ASP A 223 -23.11 14.31 0.86
N MET A 224 -23.88 14.56 1.92
CA MET A 224 -24.48 13.50 2.72
C MET A 224 -25.42 12.64 1.88
N ALA A 225 -25.20 11.32 1.95
CA ALA A 225 -26.03 10.31 1.30
C ALA A 225 -26.06 10.33 -0.25
N VAL A 226 -25.07 10.94 -0.92
CA VAL A 226 -24.92 10.88 -2.40
C VAL A 226 -24.96 9.45 -2.93
N TYR A 227 -24.48 8.47 -2.15
CA TYR A 227 -24.53 7.05 -2.51
C TYR A 227 -25.94 6.55 -2.89
N ARG A 228 -27.00 7.19 -2.39
CA ARG A 228 -28.41 6.86 -2.70
C ARG A 228 -28.85 7.35 -4.07
N GLN A 229 -28.14 8.31 -4.65
CA GLN A 229 -28.43 8.90 -5.96
C GLN A 229 -27.55 8.31 -7.06
N LEU A 230 -26.66 7.37 -6.72
CA LEU A 230 -25.80 6.72 -7.70
C LEU A 230 -26.66 5.99 -8.76
N PRO A 231 -26.21 5.99 -10.03
CA PRO A 231 -26.95 5.41 -11.15
C PRO A 231 -26.81 3.88 -11.18
N TRP A 232 -27.17 3.23 -10.07
CA TRP A 232 -27.27 1.78 -10.02
C TRP A 232 -28.29 1.31 -11.06
N ASN A 233 -27.98 0.21 -11.76
CA ASN A 233 -28.95 -0.41 -12.64
C ASN A 233 -30.19 -0.83 -11.82
N LYS A 234 -31.39 -0.42 -12.26
CA LYS A 234 -32.67 -0.70 -11.61
C LYS A 234 -33.24 -2.09 -11.95
N GLU A 235 -32.64 -2.79 -12.89
CA GLU A 235 -33.10 -4.08 -13.42
C GLU A 235 -32.60 -5.28 -12.60
N GLY A 236 -31.96 -5.04 -11.44
CA GLY A 236 -31.45 -6.10 -10.58
C GLY A 236 -30.24 -6.86 -11.15
N VAL A 237 -29.60 -6.30 -12.18
CA VAL A 237 -28.39 -6.85 -12.79
C VAL A 237 -27.23 -6.77 -11.80
N ILE A 238 -26.57 -7.90 -11.57
CA ILE A 238 -25.35 -8.03 -10.78
C ILE A 238 -24.22 -8.37 -11.73
N CYS A 239 -23.06 -7.73 -11.57
CA CYS A 239 -21.89 -7.98 -12.38
C CYS A 239 -20.73 -8.48 -11.52
N ASN A 240 -20.08 -9.56 -11.95
CA ASN A 240 -18.80 -10.00 -11.40
C ASN A 240 -17.65 -9.12 -11.92
N ASP A 241 -17.72 -8.72 -13.19
CA ASP A 241 -16.80 -7.81 -13.86
C ASP A 241 -17.50 -7.02 -14.99
N GLU A 242 -16.74 -6.22 -15.77
CA GLU A 242 -17.28 -5.37 -16.84
C GLU A 242 -18.01 -6.14 -17.96
N ASN A 243 -17.74 -7.44 -18.11
CA ASN A 243 -18.28 -8.28 -19.18
C ASN A 243 -19.15 -9.46 -18.69
N ASP A 244 -19.16 -9.72 -17.38
CA ASP A 244 -19.95 -10.79 -16.75
C ASP A 244 -21.04 -10.22 -15.84
N CYS A 245 -22.17 -9.90 -16.45
CA CYS A 245 -23.37 -9.40 -15.79
C CYS A 245 -24.54 -10.36 -15.97
N PHE A 246 -25.27 -10.62 -14.90
CA PHE A 246 -26.43 -11.52 -14.89
C PHE A 246 -27.53 -10.98 -13.98
N VAL A 247 -28.77 -11.38 -14.24
CA VAL A 247 -29.89 -11.16 -13.32
C VAL A 247 -30.00 -12.41 -12.45
N PRO A 248 -29.86 -12.32 -11.12
CA PRO A 248 -30.02 -13.48 -10.24
C PRO A 248 -31.45 -14.03 -10.36
N ASP A 249 -31.60 -15.34 -10.56
CA ASP A 249 -32.90 -15.99 -10.40
C ASP A 249 -33.40 -15.73 -8.97
N THR A 250 -34.66 -15.30 -8.82
CA THR A 250 -35.29 -14.90 -7.55
C THR A 250 -35.37 -15.99 -6.48
N ALA A 251 -34.70 -17.13 -6.66
CA ALA A 251 -34.55 -18.19 -5.68
C ALA A 251 -33.35 -17.94 -4.75
N VAL A 252 -33.32 -16.82 -4.03
CA VAL A 252 -32.45 -16.69 -2.86
C VAL A 252 -33.21 -17.27 -1.66
N PRO A 253 -32.77 -18.39 -1.04
CA PRO A 253 -33.33 -18.82 0.23
C PRO A 253 -33.08 -17.71 1.26
N ALA A 254 -34.11 -17.36 2.03
CA ALA A 254 -33.99 -16.39 3.11
C ALA A 254 -32.72 -16.66 3.96
N PRO A 255 -32.05 -15.62 4.50
CA PRO A 255 -30.89 -15.83 5.34
C PRO A 255 -31.29 -16.79 6.45
N VAL A 256 -30.50 -17.86 6.62
CA VAL A 256 -30.72 -18.85 7.68
C VAL A 256 -30.68 -18.10 9.01
N THR A 257 -31.88 -17.73 9.50
CA THR A 257 -32.00 -17.16 10.83
C THR A 257 -31.38 -18.16 11.80
N SER A 258 -30.53 -17.66 12.69
CA SER A 258 -29.74 -18.40 13.67
C SER A 258 -30.59 -19.20 14.69
N ARG A 259 -31.89 -19.41 14.45
CA ARG A 259 -32.74 -20.33 15.22
C ARG A 259 -32.53 -21.80 14.85
N GLY A 260 -31.95 -22.11 13.69
CA GLY A 260 -31.69 -23.50 13.27
C GLY A 260 -30.42 -24.14 13.88
N GLN A 261 -29.41 -23.35 14.24
CA GLN A 261 -28.17 -23.89 14.84
C GLN A 261 -28.34 -24.26 16.31
N ALA A 262 -29.26 -23.61 17.05
CA ALA A 262 -29.53 -23.95 18.44
C ALA A 262 -30.15 -25.36 18.59
N ALA A 263 -31.00 -25.80 17.64
CA ALA A 263 -31.63 -27.12 17.69
C ALA A 263 -30.63 -28.26 17.38
N ILE A 264 -29.69 -28.03 16.46
CA ILE A 264 -28.67 -29.04 16.09
C ILE A 264 -27.62 -29.19 17.20
N VAL A 265 -27.25 -28.10 17.87
CA VAL A 265 -26.33 -28.14 19.03
C VAL A 265 -27.01 -28.79 20.24
N ALA A 266 -28.28 -28.47 20.53
CA ALA A 266 -29.02 -29.08 21.63
C ALA A 266 -29.22 -30.60 21.46
N ALA A 267 -29.48 -31.07 20.23
CA ALA A 267 -29.61 -32.51 19.94
C ALA A 267 -28.27 -33.27 20.08
N LYS A 268 -27.13 -32.62 19.82
CA LYS A 268 -25.80 -33.24 19.99
C LYS A 268 -25.34 -33.30 21.44
N VAL A 269 -25.72 -32.32 22.28
CA VAL A 269 -25.39 -32.30 23.71
C VAL A 269 -26.21 -33.34 24.48
N ALA A 270 -27.50 -33.51 24.16
CA ALA A 270 -28.35 -34.54 24.77
C ALA A 270 -27.90 -35.99 24.44
N ALA A 271 -27.25 -36.22 23.30
CA ALA A 271 -26.73 -37.53 22.93
C ALA A 271 -25.41 -37.88 23.64
N SER A 272 -24.65 -36.89 24.12
CA SER A 272 -23.39 -37.12 24.85
C SER A 272 -23.55 -37.29 26.36
N GLU A 273 -24.65 -36.83 26.96
CA GLU A 273 -24.90 -36.96 28.40
C GLU A 273 -25.50 -38.33 28.80
N ASN A 274 -25.89 -39.17 27.84
CA ASN A 274 -26.47 -40.49 28.11
C ASN A 274 -25.44 -41.65 28.16
N LEU A 275 -24.15 -41.35 28.21
CA LEU A 275 -23.07 -42.34 28.27
C LEU A 275 -22.17 -42.20 29.51
N MET A 276 -22.73 -41.83 30.66
CA MET A 276 -21.93 -41.80 31.88
C MET A 276 -22.77 -41.88 33.17
N GLN A 277 -23.38 -43.04 33.46
CA GLN A 277 -23.82 -43.39 34.82
C GLN A 277 -23.68 -44.91 35.11
N PRO A 278 -23.52 -45.29 36.40
CA PRO A 278 -22.62 -46.36 36.83
C PRO A 278 -23.28 -47.73 36.92
N ALA A 279 -22.48 -48.78 36.74
CA ALA A 279 -22.88 -50.16 37.01
C ALA A 279 -22.71 -50.48 38.51
N THR A 280 -23.82 -50.54 39.23
CA THR A 280 -24.02 -51.28 40.50
C THR A 280 -25.36 -52.02 40.31
N GLY A 281 -25.62 -53.26 40.71
CA GLY A 281 -24.96 -54.29 41.49
C GLY A 281 -26.08 -55.24 42.00
N GLY A 282 -25.81 -56.55 42.10
CA GLY A 282 -26.72 -57.58 42.68
C GLY A 282 -27.55 -58.30 41.62
N GLY A 283 -27.59 -59.64 41.52
CA GLY A 283 -27.40 -60.72 42.49
C GLY A 283 -28.68 -61.56 42.47
N LEU A 284 -28.60 -62.90 42.36
CA LEU A 284 -29.47 -63.87 43.05
C LEU A 284 -29.12 -65.33 42.66
N GLU A 285 -28.84 -66.12 43.71
CA GLU A 285 -29.26 -67.51 44.00
C GLU A 285 -29.33 -68.56 42.88
N ARG A 286 -28.53 -69.64 43.01
CA ARG A 286 -28.89 -70.89 43.73
C ARG A 286 -27.67 -71.77 43.95
#